data_AF-A0A934R4H3-F1
#
_entry.id   AF-A0A934R4H3-F1
#
_cell.length_a   1.000
_cell.length_b   1.000
_cell.length_c   1.000
_cell.angle_alpha   90.00
_cell.angle_beta   90.00
_cell.angle_gamma   90.00
#
_symmetry.space_group_name_H-M   'P 1'
#
loop_
_entity.id
_entity.type
_entity.pdbx_description
1 polymer ?
#
loop_
_entity_poly.entity_id
_entity_poly.type
_entity_poly.pdbx_seq_one_letter_code
_entity_poly.pdbx_strand_id
1 'polypeptide(L)'
;MGVHLDADQMLSSSELRQLKSGAEAYPFADDEAKVVYKLFNLRGTENLETPQGWLGKRVIMVERGDDELEVVLSEATLTDTLEKLIILNDAGGHPTEIVGLSDDGNFMIAKQPFALPYVDFKNDRRIAVEAIKAVIPSFTRLNREIGVFWLRDQAWMICDLHNGNIMRSRENKPTIIDALIGRLPASVSGKVPWARDALEDSRALRLNLPKIVRKSFGEDVDDDEL
;
A
#
# COMPACT_ATOMS: atom_id res chain seq x y z
N MET A 1 10.60 -24.64 -6.34
CA MET A 1 11.11 -23.37 -5.78
C MET A 1 12.30 -23.60 -4.84
N GLY A 2 12.55 -24.83 -4.37
CA GLY A 2 13.74 -25.10 -3.53
C GLY A 2 13.73 -24.37 -2.18
N VAL A 3 12.55 -24.00 -1.68
CA VAL A 3 12.37 -23.37 -0.36
C VAL A 3 11.91 -24.46 0.60
N HIS A 4 12.58 -24.56 1.74
CA HIS A 4 12.34 -25.56 2.77
C HIS A 4 12.08 -24.89 4.11
N LEU A 5 11.13 -25.45 4.84
CA LEU A 5 10.84 -25.09 6.22
C LEU A 5 11.52 -26.12 7.14
N ASP A 6 12.41 -25.66 8.01
CA ASP A 6 13.08 -26.54 8.96
C ASP A 6 12.24 -26.81 10.23
N ALA A 7 12.77 -27.65 11.12
CA ALA A 7 12.11 -28.01 12.37
C ALA A 7 11.88 -26.80 13.30
N ASP A 8 12.71 -25.76 13.17
CA ASP A 8 12.64 -24.51 13.92
C ASP A 8 11.73 -23.47 13.25
N GLN A 9 10.97 -23.89 12.23
CA GLN A 9 10.03 -23.07 11.49
C GLN A 9 10.68 -21.93 10.69
N MET A 10 11.98 -22.04 10.40
CA MET A 10 12.69 -21.09 9.54
C MET A 10 12.66 -21.54 8.08
N LEU A 11 12.40 -20.58 7.19
CA LEU A 11 12.45 -20.80 5.76
C LEU A 11 13.87 -20.56 5.25
N SER A 12 14.39 -21.50 4.47
CA SER A 12 15.67 -21.42 3.79
C SER A 12 15.57 -21.92 2.35
N SER A 13 16.53 -21.54 1.51
CA SER A 13 16.62 -22.03 0.14
C SER A 13 18.08 -22.13 -0.30
N SER A 14 18.42 -23.17 -1.05
CA SER A 14 19.71 -23.31 -1.72
C SER A 14 19.73 -22.68 -3.12
N GLU A 15 18.56 -22.42 -3.70
CA GLU A 15 18.39 -21.90 -5.06
C GLU A 15 18.10 -20.40 -5.07
N LEU A 16 17.44 -19.90 -4.02
CA LEU A 16 17.00 -18.52 -3.92
C LEU A 16 17.69 -17.78 -2.78
N ARG A 17 18.05 -16.52 -3.02
CA ARG A 17 18.65 -15.67 -2.00
C ARG A 17 17.55 -15.04 -1.15
N GLN A 18 17.51 -15.41 0.13
CA GLN A 18 16.60 -14.78 1.07
C GLN A 18 16.95 -13.29 1.22
N LEU A 19 15.96 -12.42 1.03
CA LEU A 19 16.09 -10.99 1.31
C LEU A 19 15.73 -10.73 2.77
N LYS A 20 16.08 -9.54 3.27
CA LYS A 20 15.65 -9.13 4.61
C LYS A 20 14.12 -9.18 4.70
N SER A 21 13.60 -10.06 5.55
CA SER A 21 12.16 -10.16 5.76
C SER A 21 11.59 -8.86 6.32
N GLY A 22 10.49 -8.41 5.71
CA GLY A 22 9.63 -7.38 6.26
C GLY A 22 8.64 -7.98 7.26
N ALA A 23 7.66 -7.17 7.69
CA ALA A 23 6.61 -7.62 8.59
C ALA A 23 5.58 -8.55 7.92
N GLU A 24 5.54 -8.61 6.58
CA GLU A 24 4.37 -9.14 5.85
C GLU A 24 4.57 -10.50 5.18
N ALA A 25 5.80 -10.80 4.73
CA ALA A 25 6.10 -12.00 3.98
C ALA A 25 7.58 -12.34 4.10
N TYR A 26 7.94 -13.57 3.72
CA TYR A 26 9.32 -13.99 3.53
C TYR A 26 9.73 -13.79 2.06
N PRO A 27 10.60 -12.82 1.76
CA PRO A 27 11.03 -12.54 0.40
C PRO A 27 12.24 -13.39 -0.01
N PHE A 28 12.17 -13.99 -1.18
CA PHE A 28 13.24 -14.76 -1.81
C PHE A 28 13.50 -14.22 -3.21
N ALA A 29 14.73 -13.76 -3.47
CA ALA A 29 15.15 -13.30 -4.78
C ALA A 29 15.66 -14.46 -5.62
N ASP A 30 15.10 -14.58 -6.82
CA ASP A 30 15.66 -15.35 -7.92
C ASP A 30 16.48 -14.38 -8.78
N ASP A 31 17.79 -14.39 -8.57
CA ASP A 31 18.71 -13.47 -9.24
C ASP A 31 18.88 -13.79 -10.73
N GLU A 32 18.59 -15.02 -11.17
CA GLU A 32 18.65 -15.42 -12.57
C GLU A 32 17.39 -14.98 -13.32
N ALA A 33 16.21 -15.36 -12.82
CA ALA A 33 14.93 -14.95 -13.40
C ALA A 33 14.59 -13.48 -13.12
N LYS A 34 15.32 -12.83 -12.21
CA LYS A 34 15.17 -11.43 -11.79
C LYS A 34 13.76 -11.14 -11.30
N VAL A 35 13.33 -11.95 -10.34
CA VAL A 35 12.04 -11.83 -9.67
C VAL A 35 12.23 -12.03 -8.17
N VAL A 36 11.25 -11.57 -7.40
CA VAL A 36 11.16 -11.81 -5.97
C VAL A 36 9.88 -12.61 -5.71
N TYR A 37 10.04 -13.76 -5.08
CA TYR A 37 8.94 -14.54 -4.52
C TYR A 37 8.67 -14.06 -3.09
N LYS A 38 7.40 -13.81 -2.76
CA LYS A 38 6.94 -13.41 -1.44
C LYS A 38 6.06 -14.52 -0.89
N LEU A 39 6.52 -15.17 0.18
CA LEU A 39 5.80 -16.25 0.84
C LEU A 39 5.05 -15.68 2.04
N PHE A 40 3.72 -15.65 1.94
CA PHE A 40 2.80 -15.22 2.99
C PHE A 40 2.39 -16.43 3.83
N ASN A 41 2.58 -16.36 5.15
CA ASN A 41 2.36 -17.50 6.03
C ASN A 41 0.87 -17.62 6.40
N LEU A 42 0.23 -18.70 5.97
CA LEU A 42 -1.19 -18.98 6.22
C LEU A 42 -1.44 -19.77 7.51
N ARG A 43 -0.39 -20.32 8.13
CA ARG A 43 -0.52 -21.18 9.32
C ARG A 43 -1.06 -20.40 10.50
N GLY A 44 -2.00 -20.97 11.26
CA GLY A 44 -2.56 -20.32 12.44
C GLY A 44 -3.43 -19.10 12.14
N THR A 45 -3.87 -18.89 10.89
CA THR A 45 -4.94 -17.93 10.56
C THR A 45 -6.32 -18.38 11.08
N GLU A 46 -6.47 -19.64 11.47
CA GLU A 46 -7.70 -20.20 12.03
C GLU A 46 -7.84 -20.02 13.56
N ASN A 47 -6.73 -19.76 14.28
CA ASN A 47 -6.76 -19.64 15.74
C ASN A 47 -6.73 -18.16 16.17
N LEU A 48 -7.90 -17.64 16.57
CA LEU A 48 -8.10 -16.22 16.90
C LEU A 48 -7.35 -15.75 18.16
N GLU A 49 -6.90 -16.67 19.03
CA GLU A 49 -6.24 -16.31 20.28
C GLU A 49 -4.74 -16.02 20.10
N THR A 50 -4.10 -16.66 19.11
CA THR A 50 -2.69 -16.43 18.73
C THR A 50 -2.51 -16.66 17.23
N PRO A 51 -2.78 -15.64 16.39
CA PRO A 51 -2.55 -15.78 14.96
C PRO A 51 -1.05 -16.03 14.71
N GLN A 52 -0.70 -17.25 14.29
CA GLN A 52 0.65 -17.56 13.81
C GLN A 52 0.83 -17.22 12.32
N GLY A 53 -0.25 -16.76 11.68
CA GLY A 53 -0.31 -16.42 10.27
C GLY A 53 0.16 -15.00 10.07
N TRP A 54 1.13 -14.81 9.18
CA TRP A 54 1.74 -13.51 8.93
C TRP A 54 1.36 -13.07 7.53
N LEU A 55 0.37 -12.18 7.50
CA LEU A 55 -0.23 -11.62 6.30
C LEU A 55 0.00 -10.10 6.19
N GLY A 56 0.81 -9.56 7.10
CA GLY A 56 1.13 -8.14 7.19
C GLY A 56 0.04 -7.33 7.88
N LYS A 57 0.00 -6.03 7.55
CA LYS A 57 -0.94 -5.09 8.15
C LYS A 57 -1.89 -4.54 7.10
N ARG A 58 -3.03 -4.06 7.58
CA ARG A 58 -3.93 -3.17 6.84
C ARG A 58 -4.05 -1.84 7.57
N VAL A 59 -4.45 -0.82 6.82
CA VAL A 59 -4.71 0.51 7.37
C VAL A 59 -6.20 0.69 7.57
N ILE A 60 -6.59 1.24 8.72
CA ILE A 60 -7.98 1.57 9.04
C ILE A 60 -8.03 3.02 9.50
N MET A 61 -9.01 3.76 9.02
CA MET A 61 -9.36 5.07 9.56
C MET A 61 -10.40 4.88 10.67
N VAL A 62 -10.12 5.39 11.86
CA VAL A 62 -11.03 5.33 13.01
C VAL A 62 -11.38 6.73 13.51
N GLU A 63 -12.62 6.91 13.95
CA GLU A 63 -13.08 8.12 14.63
C GLU A 63 -12.86 7.94 16.15
N ARG A 64 -12.16 8.88 16.80
CA ARG A 64 -11.75 8.85 18.21
C ARG A 64 -12.43 9.96 19.02
N GLY A 65 -13.77 9.92 19.15
CA GLY A 65 -14.51 11.01 19.81
C GLY A 65 -14.37 12.35 19.07
N ASP A 66 -15.06 13.40 19.54
CA ASP A 66 -14.99 14.82 19.11
C ASP A 66 -14.42 15.13 17.70
N ASP A 67 -14.88 14.39 16.68
CA ASP A 67 -14.43 14.46 15.29
C ASP A 67 -12.90 14.27 15.04
N GLU A 68 -12.18 13.65 15.97
CA GLU A 68 -10.78 13.28 15.77
C GLU A 68 -10.67 12.02 14.91
N LEU A 69 -9.82 12.07 13.89
CA LEU A 69 -9.52 10.94 13.01
C LEU A 69 -8.13 10.41 13.27
N GLU A 70 -8.02 9.09 13.36
CA GLU A 70 -6.76 8.39 13.55
C GLU A 70 -6.58 7.32 12.47
N VAL A 71 -5.34 7.18 11.98
CA VAL A 71 -4.94 6.07 11.12
C VAL A 71 -4.32 4.98 11.99
N VAL A 72 -4.99 3.83 12.06
CA VAL A 72 -4.56 2.68 12.86
C VAL A 72 -4.12 1.54 11.95
N LEU A 73 -3.06 0.85 12.36
CA LEU A 73 -2.63 -0.39 11.73
C LEU A 73 -3.27 -1.58 12.44
N SER A 74 -3.84 -2.50 11.68
CA SER A 74 -4.47 -3.72 12.18
C SER A 74 -3.89 -4.92 11.45
N GLU A 75 -3.95 -6.11 12.07
CA GLU A 75 -3.57 -7.35 11.39
C GLU A 75 -4.41 -7.52 10.12
N ALA A 76 -3.76 -7.93 9.03
CA ALA A 76 -4.45 -8.27 7.79
C ALA A 76 -4.96 -9.72 7.83
N THR A 77 -6.17 -9.94 7.32
CA THR A 77 -6.64 -11.28 6.96
C THR A 77 -6.13 -11.68 5.57
N LEU A 78 -6.39 -12.93 5.16
CA LEU A 78 -6.08 -13.38 3.79
C LEU A 78 -6.84 -12.51 2.78
N THR A 79 -8.11 -12.23 3.04
CA THR A 79 -8.93 -11.36 2.20
C THR A 79 -8.35 -9.96 2.07
N ASP A 80 -7.90 -9.35 3.18
CA ASP A 80 -7.27 -8.02 3.13
C ASP A 80 -5.96 -8.05 2.31
N THR A 81 -5.18 -9.13 2.41
CA THR A 81 -3.92 -9.30 1.67
C THR A 81 -4.17 -9.47 0.17
N LEU A 82 -5.13 -10.32 -0.20
CA LEU A 82 -5.55 -10.51 -1.59
C LEU A 82 -6.08 -9.20 -2.17
N GLU A 83 -6.94 -8.49 -1.43
CA GLU A 83 -7.47 -7.19 -1.84
C GLU A 83 -6.33 -6.18 -2.03
N LYS A 84 -5.36 -6.13 -1.11
CA LYS A 84 -4.17 -5.28 -1.23
C LYS A 84 -3.40 -5.54 -2.52
N LEU A 85 -3.10 -6.80 -2.83
CA LEU A 85 -2.36 -7.17 -4.04
C LEU A 85 -3.13 -6.76 -5.30
N ILE A 86 -4.44 -7.04 -5.36
CA ILE A 86 -5.30 -6.69 -6.49
C ILE A 86 -5.36 -5.17 -6.67
N ILE A 87 -5.64 -4.43 -5.61
CA ILE A 87 -5.86 -2.99 -5.66
C ILE A 87 -4.57 -2.25 -6.00
N LEU A 88 -3.42 -2.63 -5.43
CA LEU A 88 -2.14 -2.01 -5.78
C LEU A 88 -1.75 -2.31 -7.23
N ASN A 89 -1.95 -3.54 -7.71
CA ASN A 89 -1.66 -3.89 -9.10
C ASN A 89 -2.51 -3.08 -10.08
N ASP A 90 -3.83 -3.03 -9.86
CA ASP A 90 -4.77 -2.24 -10.68
C ASP A 90 -4.56 -0.73 -10.56
N ALA A 91 -4.09 -0.25 -9.40
CA ALA A 91 -3.83 1.16 -9.20
C ALA A 91 -2.66 1.64 -10.05
N GLY A 92 -1.72 0.76 -10.41
CA GLY A 92 -0.47 1.09 -11.10
C GLY A 92 0.78 0.98 -10.21
N GLY A 93 0.67 0.29 -9.07
CA GLY A 93 1.81 -0.09 -8.25
C GLY A 93 2.68 -1.14 -8.95
N HIS A 94 3.76 -1.58 -8.29
CA HIS A 94 4.65 -2.55 -8.91
C HIS A 94 3.95 -3.90 -9.09
N PRO A 95 3.93 -4.48 -10.30
CA PRO A 95 3.14 -5.67 -10.59
C PRO A 95 3.48 -6.82 -9.66
N THR A 96 2.45 -7.39 -9.04
CA THR A 96 2.58 -8.53 -8.13
C THR A 96 1.49 -9.54 -8.43
N GLU A 97 1.88 -10.75 -8.77
CA GLU A 97 0.98 -11.82 -9.18
C GLU A 97 0.99 -12.94 -8.14
N ILE A 98 -0.17 -13.49 -7.83
CA ILE A 98 -0.27 -14.70 -7.00
C ILE A 98 -0.01 -15.89 -7.92
N VAL A 99 1.06 -16.65 -7.64
CA VAL A 99 1.49 -17.75 -8.49
C VAL A 99 1.06 -19.12 -7.96
N GLY A 100 0.62 -19.20 -6.70
CA GLY A 100 0.05 -20.42 -6.15
C GLY A 100 0.17 -20.53 -4.64
N LEU A 101 0.01 -21.75 -4.16
CA LEU A 101 0.25 -22.15 -2.78
C LEU A 101 1.48 -23.06 -2.73
N SER A 102 2.10 -23.18 -1.55
CA SER A 102 3.04 -24.28 -1.29
C SER A 102 2.32 -25.63 -1.34
N ASP A 103 3.08 -26.71 -1.57
CA ASP A 103 2.53 -28.07 -1.71
C ASP A 103 1.73 -28.54 -0.47
N ASP A 104 2.11 -28.03 0.70
CA ASP A 104 1.44 -28.29 1.98
C ASP A 104 0.30 -27.30 2.30
N GLY A 105 0.05 -26.32 1.42
CA GLY A 105 -0.96 -25.28 1.60
C GLY A 105 -0.65 -24.23 2.67
N ASN A 106 0.51 -24.29 3.32
CA ASN A 106 0.85 -23.42 4.45
C ASN A 106 1.28 -22.01 4.04
N PHE A 107 1.63 -21.79 2.77
CA PHE A 107 2.07 -20.49 2.26
C PHE A 107 1.33 -20.12 0.99
N MET A 108 0.89 -18.87 0.91
CA MET A 108 0.52 -18.23 -0.35
C MET A 108 1.76 -17.60 -0.97
N ILE A 109 1.98 -17.84 -2.26
CA ILE A 109 3.17 -17.41 -2.97
C ILE A 109 2.76 -16.34 -3.98
N ALA A 110 3.34 -15.15 -3.83
CA ALA A 110 3.28 -14.11 -4.85
C ALA A 110 4.64 -13.91 -5.52
N LYS A 111 4.63 -13.41 -6.75
CA LYS A 111 5.79 -13.13 -7.58
C LYS A 111 5.75 -11.68 -8.04
N GLN A 112 6.87 -10.99 -7.89
CA GLN A 112 7.03 -9.59 -8.28
C GLN A 112 8.33 -9.45 -9.10
N PRO A 113 8.34 -8.73 -10.23
CA PRO A 113 9.58 -8.43 -10.95
C PRO A 113 10.59 -7.73 -10.04
N PHE A 114 11.88 -7.99 -10.23
CA PHE A 114 12.90 -7.33 -9.41
C PHE A 114 12.83 -5.80 -9.55
N ALA A 115 12.79 -5.11 -8.43
CA ALA A 115 12.79 -3.65 -8.36
C ALA A 115 14.15 -3.14 -7.85
N LEU A 116 14.60 -2.02 -8.40
CA LEU A 116 15.84 -1.35 -8.03
C LEU A 116 15.57 -0.31 -6.93
N PRO A 117 16.55 0.02 -6.08
CA PRO A 117 16.41 1.11 -5.11
C PRO A 117 16.08 2.46 -5.79
N TYR A 118 15.43 3.35 -5.05
CA TYR A 118 15.23 4.74 -5.47
C TYR A 118 16.57 5.46 -5.73
N VAL A 119 16.53 6.53 -6.53
CA VAL A 119 17.68 7.41 -6.78
C VAL A 119 17.52 8.72 -6.02
N ASP A 120 16.37 9.38 -6.17
CA ASP A 120 15.98 10.56 -5.39
C ASP A 120 14.65 10.22 -4.73
N PHE A 121 14.67 9.92 -3.44
CA PHE A 121 13.49 9.47 -2.73
C PHE A 121 12.31 10.44 -2.86
N LYS A 122 12.54 11.76 -2.77
CA LYS A 122 11.44 12.73 -2.79
C LYS A 122 10.80 12.80 -4.17
N ASN A 123 11.62 12.88 -5.21
CA ASN A 123 11.12 12.93 -6.59
C ASN A 123 10.52 11.58 -7.03
N ASP A 124 11.17 10.47 -6.69
CA ASP A 124 10.69 9.12 -7.02
C ASP A 124 9.37 8.82 -6.30
N ARG A 125 9.24 9.19 -5.03
CA ARG A 125 7.97 9.06 -4.28
C ARG A 125 6.86 9.85 -4.95
N ARG A 126 7.12 11.11 -5.34
CA ARG A 126 6.14 11.95 -6.05
C ARG A 126 5.68 11.28 -7.34
N ILE A 127 6.61 10.83 -8.19
CA ILE A 127 6.30 10.18 -9.46
C ILE A 127 5.51 8.87 -9.25
N ALA A 128 5.89 8.06 -8.25
CA ALA A 128 5.22 6.80 -7.97
C ALA A 128 3.79 7.00 -7.44
N VAL A 129 3.57 8.04 -6.61
CA VAL A 129 2.23 8.47 -6.15
C VAL A 129 1.37 8.96 -7.31
N GLU A 130 1.94 9.75 -8.23
CA GLU A 130 1.26 10.20 -9.45
C GLU A 130 0.89 9.05 -10.39
N ALA A 131 1.72 8.01 -10.45
CA ALA A 131 1.46 6.82 -11.26
C ALA A 131 0.19 6.10 -10.80
N ILE A 132 -0.02 5.99 -9.49
CA ILE A 132 -1.24 5.40 -8.92
C ILE A 132 -2.45 6.35 -8.83
N LYS A 133 -2.30 7.59 -9.33
CA LYS A 133 -3.31 8.65 -9.25
C LYS A 133 -3.75 8.95 -7.82
N ALA A 134 -2.82 8.82 -6.87
CA ALA A 134 -3.06 9.19 -5.49
C ALA A 134 -2.80 10.67 -5.25
N VAL A 135 -3.58 11.25 -4.35
CA VAL A 135 -3.45 12.63 -3.87
C VAL A 135 -3.05 12.57 -2.41
N ILE A 136 -1.90 13.15 -2.07
CA ILE A 136 -1.50 13.34 -0.67
C ILE A 136 -2.11 14.67 -0.22
N PRO A 137 -3.07 14.67 0.72
CA PRO A 137 -3.68 15.90 1.19
C PRO A 137 -2.64 16.80 1.87
N SER A 138 -2.62 18.09 1.53
CA SER A 138 -1.60 19.03 2.03
C SER A 138 -1.73 19.32 3.53
N PHE A 139 -2.94 19.20 4.08
CA PHE A 139 -3.22 19.46 5.49
C PHE A 139 -4.13 18.38 6.05
N THR A 140 -3.60 17.59 6.99
CA THR A 140 -4.37 16.65 7.79
C THR A 140 -3.91 16.74 9.25
N ARG A 141 -4.78 16.36 10.19
CA ARG A 141 -4.41 16.19 11.62
C ARG A 141 -4.10 14.73 11.96
N LEU A 142 -3.87 13.90 10.94
CA LEU A 142 -3.67 12.48 11.13
C LEU A 142 -2.29 12.22 11.76
N ASN A 143 -2.21 11.17 12.56
CA ASN A 143 -0.97 10.64 13.14
C ASN A 143 -0.01 10.01 12.09
N ARG A 144 -0.45 9.92 10.82
CA ARG A 144 0.29 9.32 9.71
C ARG A 144 -0.07 10.02 8.40
N GLU A 145 0.93 10.25 7.57
CA GLU A 145 0.72 10.71 6.21
C GLU A 145 0.04 9.62 5.36
N ILE A 146 -1.04 9.98 4.67
CA ILE A 146 -1.77 9.10 3.77
C ILE A 146 -1.90 9.73 2.38
N GLY A 147 -1.93 8.91 1.35
CA GLY A 147 -2.47 9.27 0.04
C GLY A 147 -3.89 8.74 -0.11
N VAL A 148 -4.73 9.44 -0.88
CA VAL A 148 -6.08 8.98 -1.26
C VAL A 148 -6.11 8.74 -2.76
N PHE A 149 -6.64 7.58 -3.19
CA PHE A 149 -6.85 7.29 -4.61
C PHE A 149 -8.22 6.65 -4.87
N TRP A 150 -8.79 6.92 -6.04
CA TRP A 150 -10.05 6.32 -6.50
C TRP A 150 -9.79 5.16 -7.45
N LEU A 151 -10.40 4.01 -7.18
CA LEU A 151 -10.33 2.81 -8.02
C LEU A 151 -11.54 1.90 -7.77
N ARG A 152 -12.12 1.33 -8.84
CA ARG A 152 -13.26 0.38 -8.80
C ARG A 152 -14.43 0.91 -7.96
N ASP A 153 -14.82 2.15 -8.24
CA ASP A 153 -15.90 2.87 -7.54
C ASP A 153 -15.74 2.98 -6.02
N GLN A 154 -14.50 2.88 -5.53
CA GLN A 154 -14.15 2.96 -4.12
C GLN A 154 -12.98 3.92 -3.91
N ALA A 155 -13.05 4.67 -2.80
CA ALA A 155 -11.95 5.51 -2.32
C ALA A 155 -11.02 4.67 -1.42
N TRP A 156 -9.73 4.75 -1.68
CA TRP A 156 -8.70 4.01 -0.97
C TRP A 156 -7.70 4.96 -0.33
N MET A 157 -7.16 4.55 0.81
CA MET A 157 -6.04 5.16 1.47
C MET A 157 -4.80 4.31 1.19
N ILE A 158 -3.66 4.97 0.96
CA ILE A 158 -2.34 4.34 0.87
C ILE A 158 -1.39 4.99 1.87
N CYS A 159 -0.60 4.18 2.55
CA CYS A 159 0.33 4.58 3.59
C CYS A 159 1.67 3.86 3.42
N ASP A 160 2.60 4.16 4.32
CA ASP A 160 3.89 3.47 4.43
C ASP A 160 4.79 3.68 3.18
N LEU A 161 4.70 4.87 2.59
CA LEU A 161 5.49 5.28 1.42
C LEU A 161 6.90 5.74 1.81
N HIS A 162 7.59 4.95 2.64
CA HIS A 162 8.96 5.21 3.07
C HIS A 162 9.97 4.71 2.03
N ASN A 163 11.25 4.99 2.24
CA ASN A 163 12.34 4.74 1.31
C ASN A 163 12.57 3.26 0.93
N GLY A 164 12.04 2.31 1.70
CA GLY A 164 12.09 0.87 1.38
C GLY A 164 10.97 0.43 0.44
N ASN A 165 9.87 1.19 0.39
CA ASN A 165 8.68 0.89 -0.40
C ASN A 165 8.59 1.73 -1.69
N ILE A 166 9.45 2.75 -1.82
CA ILE A 166 9.65 3.49 -3.06
C ILE A 166 10.86 2.91 -3.78
N MET A 167 10.59 2.30 -4.93
CA MET A 167 11.57 1.57 -5.74
C MET A 167 11.48 2.03 -7.19
N ARG A 168 12.26 1.40 -8.07
CA ARG A 168 12.29 1.63 -9.51
C ARG A 168 12.09 0.32 -10.26
N SER A 169 11.24 0.33 -11.29
CA SER A 169 11.06 -0.80 -12.20
C SER A 169 12.35 -1.07 -13.00
N ARG A 170 12.34 -2.14 -13.80
CA ARG A 170 13.46 -2.50 -14.69
C ARG A 170 13.70 -1.44 -15.77
N GLU A 171 12.65 -0.72 -16.17
CA GLU A 171 12.68 0.42 -17.09
C GLU A 171 13.09 1.72 -16.36
N ASN A 172 13.57 1.62 -15.12
CA ASN A 172 13.99 2.74 -14.29
C ASN A 172 12.86 3.77 -14.07
N LYS A 173 11.62 3.29 -13.88
CA LYS A 173 10.47 4.14 -13.51
C LYS A 173 10.16 4.00 -12.03
N PRO A 174 10.01 5.09 -11.26
CA PRO A 174 9.60 5.03 -9.87
C PRO A 174 8.28 4.28 -9.68
N THR A 175 8.21 3.42 -8.67
CA THR A 175 7.07 2.55 -8.38
C THR A 175 6.94 2.32 -6.88
N ILE A 176 5.77 1.85 -6.46
CA ILE A 176 5.45 1.51 -5.07
C ILE A 176 5.42 0.00 -4.92
N ILE A 177 6.14 -0.53 -3.93
CA ILE A 177 6.04 -1.91 -3.44
C ILE A 177 5.57 -1.91 -1.99
N ASP A 178 4.90 -2.99 -1.57
CA ASP A 178 4.61 -3.32 -0.17
C ASP A 178 4.02 -2.18 0.69
N ALA A 179 3.33 -1.23 0.06
CA ALA A 179 2.61 -0.19 0.74
C ALA A 179 1.38 -0.76 1.45
N LEU A 180 0.98 -0.10 2.53
CA LEU A 180 -0.25 -0.45 3.23
C LEU A 180 -1.43 0.26 2.58
N ILE A 181 -2.55 -0.45 2.43
CA ILE A 181 -3.79 0.15 1.97
C ILE A 181 -4.96 -0.13 2.90
N GLY A 182 -6.00 0.69 2.76
CA GLY A 182 -7.28 0.52 3.42
C GLY A 182 -8.36 1.30 2.69
N ARG A 183 -9.63 0.94 2.91
CA ARG A 183 -10.74 1.73 2.34
C ARG A 183 -10.87 3.04 3.10
N LEU A 184 -11.04 4.15 2.38
CA LEU A 184 -11.45 5.42 2.98
C LEU A 184 -12.95 5.32 3.31
N PRO A 185 -13.38 5.46 4.58
CA PRO A 185 -14.80 5.38 4.91
C PRO A 185 -15.59 6.52 4.28
N ALA A 186 -16.78 6.20 3.74
CA ALA A 186 -17.68 7.19 3.16
C ALA A 186 -18.11 8.26 4.17
N SER A 187 -18.24 7.91 5.46
CA SER A 187 -18.53 8.87 6.53
C SER A 187 -17.44 9.95 6.64
N VAL A 188 -16.18 9.55 6.48
CA VAL A 188 -15.03 10.45 6.54
C VAL A 188 -14.99 11.35 5.32
N SER A 189 -15.10 10.79 4.11
CA SER A 189 -15.11 11.61 2.89
C SER A 189 -16.35 12.51 2.77
N GLY A 190 -17.45 12.19 3.46
CA GLY A 190 -18.66 13.02 3.49
C GLY A 190 -18.57 14.20 4.46
N LYS A 191 -17.79 14.09 5.54
CA LYS A 191 -17.72 15.08 6.61
C LYS A 191 -16.44 15.91 6.61
N VAL A 192 -15.33 15.32 6.18
CA VAL A 192 -14.01 15.91 6.37
C VAL A 192 -13.48 16.53 5.08
N PRO A 193 -13.28 17.86 5.02
CA PRO A 193 -12.96 18.56 3.77
C PRO A 193 -11.75 18.01 3.03
N TRP A 194 -10.61 17.78 3.72
CA TRP A 194 -9.40 17.26 3.06
C TRP A 194 -9.64 15.88 2.43
N ALA A 195 -10.47 15.04 3.05
CA ALA A 195 -10.74 13.68 2.59
C ALA A 195 -11.66 13.71 1.36
N ARG A 196 -12.69 14.56 1.39
CA ARG A 196 -13.56 14.85 0.25
C ARG A 196 -12.76 15.37 -0.94
N ASP A 197 -11.93 16.38 -0.70
CA ASP A 197 -11.18 17.05 -1.76
C ASP A 197 -10.17 16.10 -2.41
N ALA A 198 -9.44 15.32 -1.61
CA ALA A 198 -8.50 14.32 -2.12
C ALA A 198 -9.20 13.17 -2.87
N LEU A 199 -10.39 12.75 -2.42
CA LEU A 199 -11.24 11.80 -3.13
C LEU A 199 -11.65 12.36 -4.50
N GLU A 200 -12.21 13.57 -4.54
CA GLU A 200 -12.65 14.21 -5.77
C GLU A 200 -11.50 14.39 -6.76
N ASP A 201 -10.35 14.85 -6.29
CA ASP A 201 -9.16 15.07 -7.13
C ASP A 201 -8.62 13.75 -7.67
N SER A 202 -8.48 12.73 -6.83
CA SER A 202 -8.00 11.43 -7.29
C SER A 202 -8.98 10.75 -8.25
N ARG A 203 -10.29 10.94 -8.06
CA ARG A 203 -11.32 10.49 -9.00
C ARG A 203 -11.23 11.24 -10.33
N ALA A 204 -11.06 12.56 -10.31
CA ALA A 204 -10.86 13.35 -11.52
C ALA A 204 -9.60 12.90 -12.28
N LEU A 205 -8.49 12.68 -11.58
CA LEU A 205 -7.25 12.16 -12.15
C LEU A 205 -7.44 10.78 -12.79
N ARG A 206 -8.18 9.87 -12.13
CA ARG A 206 -8.46 8.52 -12.64
C ARG A 206 -9.35 8.52 -13.88
N LEU A 207 -10.31 9.44 -13.93
CA LEU A 207 -11.27 9.60 -15.02
C LEU A 207 -10.77 10.54 -16.14
N ASN A 208 -9.54 11.07 -16.04
CA ASN A 208 -9.00 12.09 -16.95
C ASN A 208 -9.90 13.33 -17.08
N LEU A 209 -10.54 13.73 -15.98
CA LEU A 209 -11.35 14.95 -15.91
C LEU A 209 -10.46 16.18 -15.67
N PRO A 210 -10.95 17.39 -16.01
CA PRO A 210 -10.24 18.63 -15.69
C PRO A 210 -9.92 18.74 -14.19
N LYS A 211 -8.77 19.34 -13.88
CA LYS A 211 -8.37 19.58 -12.50
C LYS A 211 -9.41 20.47 -11.81
N ILE A 212 -9.83 20.06 -10.63
CA ILE A 212 -10.75 20.83 -9.79
C ILE A 212 -9.95 22.01 -9.22
N VAL A 213 -10.36 23.23 -9.58
CA VAL A 213 -9.78 24.45 -9.03
C VAL A 213 -10.60 24.83 -7.81
N ARG A 214 -9.98 24.78 -6.62
CA ARG A 214 -10.57 25.26 -5.37
C ARG A 214 -9.93 26.60 -5.02
N LYS A 215 -10.73 27.60 -4.66
CA LYS A 215 -10.22 28.88 -4.13
C LYS A 215 -9.36 28.62 -2.89
N SER A 216 -8.22 29.28 -2.78
CA SER A 216 -7.44 29.25 -1.53
C SER A 216 -8.20 29.98 -0.42
N PHE A 217 -8.11 29.47 0.81
CA PHE A 217 -8.52 30.23 1.99
C PHE A 217 -7.75 31.57 2.00
N GLY A 218 -8.47 32.69 1.85
CA GLY A 218 -7.90 34.04 1.86
C GLY A 218 -8.15 34.88 0.59
N GLU A 219 -8.68 34.31 -0.50
CA GLU A 219 -8.97 35.11 -1.71
C GLU A 219 -10.26 35.95 -1.63
N ASP A 220 -11.07 35.76 -0.58
CA ASP A 220 -12.32 36.51 -0.35
C ASP A 220 -12.26 37.37 0.95
N VAL A 221 -11.07 37.63 1.51
CA VAL A 221 -10.90 38.65 2.57
C VAL A 221 -10.40 39.92 1.90
N ASP A 222 -11.31 40.88 1.71
CA ASP A 222 -10.94 42.22 1.29
C ASP A 222 -10.14 42.85 2.45
N ASP A 223 -8.88 43.21 2.21
CA ASP A 223 -8.02 43.87 3.21
C ASP A 223 -8.59 45.25 3.64
N ASP A 224 -9.63 45.73 2.96
CA ASP A 224 -10.36 46.96 3.26
C ASP A 224 -11.43 46.81 4.40
N GLU A 225 -11.60 45.63 5.01
CA GLU A 225 -12.51 45.40 6.16
C GLU A 225 -11.81 45.16 7.52
N LEU A 226 -10.56 45.58 7.71
CA LEU A 226 -9.84 45.56 9.01
C LEU A 226 -9.60 46.93 9.64
#